data_AF-A0A8T6UMU9-F1
#
_entry.id   AF-A0A8T6UMU9-F1
#
_cell.length_a   1.000
_cell.length_b   1.000
_cell.length_c   1.000
_cell.angle_alpha   90.00
_cell.angle_beta   90.00
_cell.angle_gamma   90.00
#
_symmetry.space_group_name_H-M   'P 1'
#
loop_
_entity.id
_entity.type
_entity.pdbx_description
1 polymer ?
#
loop_
_entity_poly.entity_id
_entity_poly.type
_entity_poly.pdbx_seq_one_letter_code
_entity_poly.pdbx_strand_id
1 'polypeptide(L)'
;MLVTGTPGVGKTAISRCLASRLNGRHIDLAQLIKREELISGVDENRETLIADVDKVSQRVQEIAQECKGDVIVDGHLAVDVVPVVEVHLVFVLRRHPEELKTFIEKRGFSERKLWENLAAEILDVCLFDAVEACG
;
A
#
# COMPACT_ATOMS: atom_id res chain seq x y z
N MET A 1 4.20 7.13 9.36
CA MET A 1 5.20 6.44 8.51
C MET A 1 4.48 5.68 7.41
N LEU A 2 5.05 5.65 6.21
CA LEU A 2 4.49 4.90 5.08
C LEU A 2 5.32 3.66 4.79
N VAL A 3 4.65 2.56 4.45
CA VAL A 3 5.28 1.35 3.92
C VAL A 3 4.64 1.03 2.57
N THR A 4 5.37 1.32 1.49
CA THR A 4 4.92 1.12 0.11
C THR A 4 5.81 0.09 -0.62
N GLY A 5 5.50 -0.19 -1.88
CA GLY A 5 6.10 -1.24 -2.70
C GLY A 5 5.04 -2.05 -3.44
N THR A 6 5.47 -2.86 -4.40
CA THR A 6 4.58 -3.66 -5.24
C THR A 6 3.75 -4.66 -4.41
N PRO A 7 2.50 -4.99 -4.77
CA PRO A 7 1.77 -6.09 -4.15
C PRO A 7 2.60 -7.39 -4.11
N GLY A 8 2.79 -7.97 -2.91
CA GLY A 8 3.55 -9.22 -2.72
C GLY A 8 4.97 -9.08 -2.15
N VAL A 9 5.47 -7.86 -1.98
CA VAL A 9 6.81 -7.61 -1.39
C VAL A 9 6.88 -7.71 0.14
N GLY A 10 5.73 -7.85 0.84
CA GLY A 10 5.69 -8.08 2.29
C GLY A 10 5.31 -6.87 3.16
N LYS A 11 4.81 -5.77 2.57
CA LYS A 11 4.37 -4.54 3.28
C LYS A 11 3.59 -4.79 4.56
N THR A 12 2.49 -5.54 4.47
CA THR A 12 1.59 -5.79 5.60
C THR A 12 2.27 -6.55 6.74
N ALA A 13 3.18 -7.49 6.42
CA ALA A 13 3.91 -8.25 7.43
C ALA A 13 4.91 -7.35 8.19
N ILE A 14 5.68 -6.55 7.45
CA ILE A 14 6.64 -5.59 8.04
C ILE A 14 5.90 -4.52 8.84
N SER A 15 4.81 -3.98 8.31
CA SER A 15 4.03 -2.91 8.94
C SER A 15 3.40 -3.34 10.26
N ARG A 16 2.86 -4.57 10.33
CA ARG A 16 2.38 -5.15 11.59
C ARG A 16 3.50 -5.32 12.61
N CYS A 17 4.65 -5.82 12.19
CA CYS A 17 5.80 -6.00 13.07
C CYS A 17 6.31 -4.65 13.59
N LEU A 18 6.40 -3.64 12.71
CA LEU A 18 6.83 -2.30 13.05
C LEU A 18 5.87 -1.64 14.05
N ALA A 19 4.57 -1.66 13.76
CA ALA A 19 3.54 -1.12 14.66
C ALA A 19 3.58 -1.80 16.03
N SER A 20 3.73 -3.13 16.09
CA SER A 20 3.85 -3.86 17.35
C SER A 20 5.08 -3.46 18.16
N ARG A 21 6.22 -3.17 17.52
CA ARG A 21 7.46 -2.78 18.22
C ARG A 21 7.45 -1.33 18.69
N LEU A 22 6.76 -0.46 17.96
CA LEU A 22 6.63 0.96 18.29
C LEU A 22 5.44 1.24 19.21
N ASN A 23 4.63 0.23 19.55
CA ASN A 23 3.30 0.42 20.15
C ASN A 23 2.43 1.40 19.34
N GLY A 24 2.59 1.37 18.01
CA GLY A 24 1.90 2.22 17.06
C GLY A 24 0.63 1.58 16.50
N ARG A 25 -0.14 2.37 15.76
CA ARG A 25 -1.32 1.93 15.01
C ARG A 25 -0.93 1.48 13.61
N HIS A 26 -1.36 0.29 13.21
CA HIS A 26 -1.23 -0.19 11.84
C HIS A 26 -2.53 0.05 11.06
N ILE A 27 -2.42 0.66 9.87
CA ILE A 27 -3.50 0.84 8.90
C ILE A 27 -3.13 0.09 7.61
N ASP A 28 -3.84 -1.00 7.33
CA ASP A 28 -3.77 -1.73 6.06
C ASP A 28 -4.79 -1.12 5.10
N LEU A 29 -4.33 -0.35 4.11
CA LEU A 29 -5.20 0.40 3.21
C LEU A 29 -6.10 -0.51 2.39
N ALA A 30 -5.59 -1.64 1.92
CA ALA A 30 -6.37 -2.59 1.12
C ALA A 30 -7.54 -3.16 1.94
N GLN A 31 -7.30 -3.45 3.22
CA GLN A 31 -8.38 -3.88 4.12
C GLN A 31 -9.32 -2.74 4.50
N LEU A 32 -8.82 -1.53 4.73
CA LEU A 32 -9.65 -0.36 5.05
C LEU A 32 -10.63 -0.07 3.91
N ILE A 33 -10.12 0.05 2.69
CA ILE A 33 -10.91 0.29 1.46
C ILE A 33 -11.99 -0.77 1.30
N LYS A 34 -11.63 -2.05 1.47
CA LYS A 34 -12.57 -3.16 1.30
C LYS A 34 -13.64 -3.21 2.40
N ARG A 35 -13.28 -2.93 3.66
CA ARG A 35 -14.19 -3.03 4.80
C ARG A 35 -15.18 -1.89 4.88
N GLU A 36 -14.74 -0.69 4.52
CA GLU A 36 -15.55 0.54 4.60
C GLU A 36 -16.09 0.98 3.23
N GLU A 37 -15.93 0.13 2.20
CA GLU A 37 -16.42 0.35 0.83
C GLU A 37 -16.00 1.71 0.25
N LEU A 38 -14.75 2.12 0.50
CA LEU A 38 -14.18 3.40 0.07
C LEU A 38 -13.76 3.34 -1.41
N ILE A 39 -14.72 3.06 -2.28
CA ILE A 39 -14.53 2.82 -3.71
C ILE A 39 -15.29 3.86 -4.54
N SER A 40 -14.70 4.25 -5.67
CA SER A 40 -15.32 5.12 -6.68
C SER A 40 -15.92 4.31 -7.85
N GLY A 41 -15.56 3.03 -7.97
CA GLY A 41 -16.09 2.13 -8.98
C GLY A 41 -15.35 0.79 -9.06
N VAL A 42 -15.62 0.04 -10.14
CA VAL A 42 -14.93 -1.22 -10.47
C VAL A 42 -14.29 -1.05 -11.85
N ASP A 43 -13.00 -1.35 -11.96
CA ASP A 43 -12.34 -1.51 -13.24
C ASP A 43 -12.66 -2.91 -13.77
N GLU A 44 -13.62 -3.00 -14.69
CA GLU A 44 -14.04 -4.24 -15.33
C GLU A 44 -12.92 -4.90 -16.15
N ASN A 45 -11.97 -4.11 -16.68
CA ASN A 45 -10.87 -4.65 -17.47
C ASN A 45 -9.81 -5.32 -16.60
N ARG A 46 -9.60 -4.81 -15.38
CA ARG A 46 -8.61 -5.34 -14.43
C ARG A 46 -9.23 -6.25 -13.36
N GLU A 47 -10.56 -6.33 -13.30
CA GLU A 47 -11.32 -7.01 -12.25
C GLU A 47 -10.91 -6.51 -10.85
N THR A 48 -10.71 -5.19 -10.72
CA THR A 48 -10.24 -4.55 -9.47
C THR A 48 -11.13 -3.40 -9.04
N LEU A 49 -11.25 -3.22 -7.73
CA LEU A 49 -11.92 -2.05 -7.16
C LEU A 49 -11.07 -0.80 -7.40
N ILE A 50 -11.71 0.29 -7.81
CA ILE A 50 -11.08 1.61 -7.90
C ILE A 50 -11.30 2.29 -6.56
N ALA A 51 -10.21 2.61 -5.86
CA ALA A 51 -10.27 3.31 -4.59
C ALA A 51 -10.69 4.77 -4.81
N ASP A 52 -11.53 5.29 -3.92
CA ASP A 52 -11.83 6.72 -3.85
C ASP A 52 -10.75 7.39 -2.98
N VAL A 53 -9.71 7.93 -3.63
CA VAL A 53 -8.50 8.44 -2.96
C VAL A 53 -8.83 9.52 -1.92
N ASP A 54 -9.78 10.41 -2.22
CA ASP A 54 -10.20 11.48 -1.32
C ASP A 54 -10.87 10.92 -0.06
N LYS A 55 -11.82 9.99 -0.22
CA LYS A 55 -12.47 9.33 0.92
C LYS A 55 -11.49 8.52 1.76
N VAL A 56 -10.56 7.81 1.10
CA VAL A 56 -9.52 7.04 1.80
C VAL A 56 -8.60 7.98 2.58
N SER A 57 -8.18 9.10 1.98
CA SER A 57 -7.32 10.08 2.65
C SER A 57 -8.00 10.64 3.89
N GLN A 58 -9.24 11.11 3.76
CA GLN A 58 -10.03 11.62 4.88
C GLN A 58 -10.12 10.57 6.00
N ARG A 59 -10.43 9.32 5.65
CA ARG A 59 -10.59 8.27 6.64
C ARG A 59 -9.29 7.91 7.35
N VAL A 60 -8.16 7.89 6.63
CA VAL A 60 -6.84 7.65 7.22
C VAL A 60 -6.48 8.78 8.20
N GLN A 61 -6.78 10.03 7.86
CA GLN A 61 -6.54 11.18 8.75
C GLN A 61 -7.39 11.10 10.02
N GLU A 62 -8.68 10.72 9.92
CA GLU A 62 -9.54 10.52 11.10
C GLU A 62 -8.95 9.48 12.06
N ILE A 63 -8.54 8.31 11.53
CA ILE A 63 -7.92 7.26 12.34
C ILE A 63 -6.60 7.74 12.95
N ALA A 64 -5.81 8.51 12.20
CA ALA A 64 -4.54 9.03 12.67
C ALA A 64 -4.71 10.06 13.81
N GLN A 65 -5.71 10.95 13.72
CA GLN A 65 -6.01 11.95 14.75
C GLN A 65 -6.51 11.34 16.06
N GLU A 66 -7.19 10.19 16.00
CA GLU A 66 -7.60 9.44 17.18
C GLU A 66 -6.43 8.73 17.89
N CYS A 67 -5.29 8.59 17.20
CA CYS A 67 -4.11 7.92 17.73
C CYS A 67 -3.12 8.91 18.34
N LYS A 68 -2.67 8.63 19.58
CA LYS A 68 -1.64 9.43 20.27
C LYS A 68 -0.20 9.00 19.98
N GLY A 69 0.00 8.02 19.10
CA GLY A 69 1.31 7.41 18.83
C GLY A 69 1.58 7.24 17.34
N ASP A 70 2.65 6.54 17.00
CA ASP A 70 3.05 6.33 15.60
C ASP A 70 1.95 5.64 14.80
N VAL A 71 1.64 6.17 13.62
CA VAL A 71 0.73 5.55 12.65
C VAL A 71 1.56 5.02 11.49
N ILE A 72 1.41 3.72 11.23
CA ILE A 72 2.07 3.00 10.14
C ILE A 72 0.98 2.68 9.10
N VAL A 73 1.06 3.30 7.94
CA VAL A 73 0.12 3.08 6.83
C VAL A 73 0.81 2.23 5.78
N ASP A 74 0.19 1.11 5.39
CA ASP A 74 0.71 0.21 4.35
C ASP A 74 -0.26 0.04 3.18
N GLY A 75 0.31 0.11 1.98
CA GLY A 75 -0.42 -0.02 0.72
C GLY A 75 0.39 0.57 -0.43
N HIS A 76 0.13 0.13 -1.66
CA HIS A 76 0.78 0.73 -2.83
C HIS A 76 0.25 2.15 -3.09
N LEU A 77 -0.98 2.46 -2.68
CA LEU A 77 -1.59 3.79 -2.71
C LEU A 77 -1.24 4.67 -1.49
N ALA A 78 -0.35 4.22 -0.61
CA ALA A 78 -0.08 4.92 0.64
C ALA A 78 0.49 6.34 0.42
N VAL A 79 1.23 6.52 -0.67
CA VAL A 79 1.81 7.81 -1.07
C VAL A 79 0.77 8.76 -1.65
N ASP A 80 -0.33 8.25 -2.20
CA ASP A 80 -1.40 9.06 -2.81
C ASP A 80 -2.42 9.54 -1.77
N VAL A 81 -2.62 8.79 -0.69
CA VAL A 81 -3.70 9.03 0.28
C VAL A 81 -3.24 9.73 1.56
N VAL A 82 -1.94 9.76 1.87
CA VAL A 82 -1.44 10.41 3.08
C VAL A 82 -0.81 11.75 2.71
N PRO A 83 -1.26 12.88 3.29
CA PRO A 83 -0.64 14.18 3.03
C PRO A 83 0.85 14.15 3.36
N VAL A 84 1.69 14.62 2.43
CA VAL A 84 3.16 14.60 2.56
C VAL A 84 3.64 15.28 3.84
N VAL A 85 2.94 16.33 4.28
CA VAL A 85 3.24 17.05 5.54
C VAL A 85 3.11 16.20 6.81
N GLU A 86 2.37 15.09 6.76
CA GLU A 86 2.21 14.14 7.87
C GLU A 86 3.21 12.96 7.77
N VAL A 87 3.93 12.85 6.65
CA VAL A 87 4.84 11.76 6.38
C VAL A 87 6.23 12.07 6.96
N HIS A 88 6.59 11.31 8.00
CA HIS A 88 7.89 11.45 8.66
C HIS A 88 8.98 10.55 8.05
N LEU A 89 8.58 9.40 7.48
CA LEU A 89 9.47 8.41 6.91
C LEU A 89 8.70 7.49 5.96
N VAL A 90 9.31 7.18 4.82
CA VAL A 90 8.77 6.26 3.80
C VAL A 90 9.71 5.06 3.65
N PHE A 91 9.16 3.87 3.79
CA PHE A 91 9.84 2.61 3.48
C PHE A 91 9.31 2.06 2.17
N VAL A 92 10.16 1.97 1.15
CA VAL A 92 9.83 1.28 -0.11
C VAL A 92 10.39 -0.13 -0.04
N LEU A 93 9.50 -1.12 0.13
CA LEU A 93 9.90 -2.51 0.13
C LEU A 93 10.01 -3.04 -1.29
N ARG A 94 11.09 -3.78 -1.54
CA ARG A 94 11.41 -4.38 -2.82
C ARG A 94 11.62 -5.87 -2.66
N ARG A 95 11.42 -6.62 -3.74
CA ARG A 95 11.64 -8.07 -3.76
C ARG A 95 12.21 -8.50 -5.10
N HIS A 96 13.11 -9.48 -5.07
CA HIS A 96 13.66 -10.03 -6.30
C HIS A 96 12.53 -10.49 -7.24
N PRO A 97 12.51 -10.08 -8.53
CA PRO A 97 11.39 -10.33 -9.43
C PRO A 97 11.01 -11.82 -9.55
N GLU A 98 12.00 -12.72 -9.60
CA GLU A 98 11.73 -14.16 -9.67
C GLU A 98 11.01 -14.68 -8.41
N GLU A 99 11.39 -14.20 -7.23
CA GLU A 99 10.72 -14.58 -5.99
C GLU A 99 9.31 -14.01 -5.90
N LEU A 100 9.14 -12.77 -6.38
CA LEU A 100 7.83 -12.13 -6.44
C LEU A 100 6.90 -12.90 -7.37
N LYS A 101 7.38 -13.29 -8.56
CA LYS A 101 6.65 -14.13 -9.50
C LYS A 101 6.19 -15.42 -8.84
N THR A 102 7.10 -16.21 -8.26
CA THR A 102 6.75 -17.46 -7.56
C THR A 102 5.74 -17.24 -6.43
N PHE A 103 5.85 -16.13 -5.70
CA PHE A 103 4.90 -15.80 -4.63
C PHE A 103 3.50 -15.48 -5.17
N ILE A 104 3.41 -14.70 -6.25
CA ILE A 104 2.14 -14.31 -6.88
C ILE A 104 1.45 -15.53 -7.51
N GLU A 105 2.19 -16.41 -8.19
CA GLU A 105 1.67 -17.67 -8.74
C GLU A 105 1.03 -18.53 -7.65
N LYS A 106 1.73 -18.71 -6.51
CA LYS A 106 1.20 -19.46 -5.36
C LYS A 106 -0.05 -18.84 -4.74
N ARG A 107 -0.26 -17.54 -4.91
CA ARG A 107 -1.44 -16.82 -4.42
C ARG A 107 -2.65 -16.92 -5.36
N GLY A 108 -2.51 -17.55 -6.54
CA GLY A 108 -3.61 -17.76 -7.48
C GLY A 108 -4.04 -16.49 -8.22
N PHE A 109 -3.12 -15.55 -8.45
CA PHE A 109 -3.41 -14.36 -9.24
C PHE A 109 -3.57 -14.74 -10.72
N SER A 110 -4.39 -13.99 -11.47
CA SER A 110 -4.47 -14.15 -12.92
C SER A 110 -3.13 -13.83 -13.59
N GLU A 111 -2.86 -14.43 -14.75
CA GLU A 111 -1.60 -14.17 -15.50
C GLU A 111 -1.40 -12.68 -15.78
N ARG A 112 -2.47 -11.98 -16.18
CA ARG A 112 -2.45 -10.53 -16.41
C ARG A 112 -1.98 -9.79 -15.17
N LYS A 113 -2.58 -10.07 -14.01
CA LYS A 113 -2.25 -9.41 -12.73
C LYS A 113 -0.84 -9.77 -12.27
N LEU A 114 -0.37 -10.98 -12.56
CA LEU A 114 1.01 -11.38 -12.30
C LEU A 114 1.99 -10.53 -13.10
N TRP A 115 1.81 -10.44 -14.42
CA TRP A 115 2.72 -9.70 -15.29
C TRP A 115 2.69 -8.20 -15.01
N GLU A 116 1.52 -7.65 -14.72
CA GLU A 116 1.36 -6.25 -14.32
C GLU A 116 2.17 -5.92 -13.05
N ASN A 117 2.01 -6.71 -11.98
CA ASN A 117 2.76 -6.49 -10.74
C ASN A 117 4.26 -6.76 -10.93
N LEU A 118 4.63 -7.79 -11.68
CA LEU A 118 6.04 -8.09 -11.93
C LEU A 118 6.73 -6.97 -12.72
N ALA A 119 6.07 -6.43 -13.73
CA ALA A 119 6.57 -5.27 -14.48
C ALA A 119 6.68 -4.03 -13.60
N ALA A 120 5.68 -3.75 -12.75
CA ALA A 120 5.73 -2.63 -11.81
C ALA A 120 6.92 -2.74 -10.83
N GLU A 121 7.25 -3.95 -10.37
CA GLU A 121 8.42 -4.18 -9.51
C GLU A 121 9.74 -4.01 -10.25
N ILE A 122 9.82 -4.42 -11.52
CA ILE A 122 11.04 -4.29 -12.34
C ILE A 122 11.29 -2.84 -12.73
N LEU A 123 10.23 -2.09 -12.97
CA LEU A 123 10.27 -0.68 -13.38
C LEU A 123 10.32 0.29 -12.20
N ASP A 124 10.43 -0.22 -10.98
CA ASP A 124 10.56 0.59 -9.77
C ASP A 124 9.40 1.58 -9.55
N VAL A 125 8.19 1.23 -10.00
CA VAL A 125 7.03 2.17 -9.99
C VAL A 125 6.78 2.73 -8.59
N CYS A 126 6.61 1.87 -7.57
CA CYS A 126 6.38 2.35 -6.21
C CYS A 126 7.57 3.12 -5.59
N LEU A 127 8.80 2.92 -6.09
CA LEU A 127 9.95 3.71 -5.67
C LEU A 127 9.88 5.09 -6.32
N PHE A 128 9.61 5.15 -7.62
CA PHE A 128 9.41 6.38 -8.36
C PHE A 128 8.31 7.23 -7.71
N ASP A 129 7.13 6.67 -7.48
CA ASP A 129 5.98 7.38 -6.89
C ASP A 129 6.32 7.93 -5.50
N ALA A 130 7.05 7.16 -4.69
CA ALA A 130 7.47 7.57 -3.35
C ALA A 130 8.47 8.74 -3.38
N VAL A 131 9.42 8.73 -4.34
CA VAL A 131 10.40 9.81 -4.50
C VAL A 131 9.74 11.05 -5.11
N GLU A 132 8.84 10.89 -6.07
CA GLU A 132 8.11 12.02 -6.67
C GLU A 132 7.22 12.72 -5.64
N ALA A 133 6.54 11.96 -4.77
CA ALA A 133 5.63 12.53 -3.77
C ALA A 133 6.33 13.07 -2.52
N CYS A 134 7.41 12.42 -2.05
CA CYS A 134 8.00 12.68 -0.73
C CYS A 134 9.50 12.97 -0.73
N GLY A 135 10.16 12.99 -1.91
CA GLY A 135 11.61 13.16 -2.06
C GLY A 135 12.11 14.59 -2.13
#